data_AF-A0A1I5IJ66-F1
#
_entry.id   AF-A0A1I5IJ66-F1
#
_cell.length_a   1.000
_cell.length_b   1.000
_cell.length_c   1.000
_cell.angle_alpha   90.00
_cell.angle_beta   90.00
_cell.angle_gamma   90.00
#
_symmetry.space_group_name_H-M   'P 1'
#
loop_
_entity.id
_entity.type
_entity.pdbx_description
1 polymer ?
#
loop_
_entity_poly.entity_id
_entity_poly.type
_entity_poly.pdbx_seq_one_letter_code
_entity_poly.pdbx_strand_id
1 'polypeptide(L)' 'MGFVAGGFLIVIGFVMLLKPRLIWKISDSWKTKNGDEPNEFYLKLVVMVGILLILGGILAILENLV' A
#
# COMPACT_ATOMS: atom_id res chain seq x y z
N MET A 1 -8.67 18.09 8.75
CA MET A 1 -8.88 17.00 7.75
C MET A 1 -7.71 16.00 7.69
N GLY A 2 -6.52 16.31 8.24
CA GLY A 2 -5.35 15.43 8.13
C GLY A 2 -5.38 14.16 8.99
N PHE A 3 -6.07 14.14 10.13
CA PHE A 3 -6.24 12.90 10.92
C PHE A 3 -6.98 11.79 10.16
N VAL A 4 -8.05 12.15 9.45
CA VAL A 4 -8.84 11.18 8.67
C VAL A 4 -8.03 10.66 7.49
N ALA A 5 -7.31 11.55 6.79
CA ALA A 5 -6.44 11.18 5.68
C ALA A 5 -5.26 10.30 6.12
N GLY A 6 -4.59 10.66 7.23
CA GLY A 6 -3.48 9.90 7.80
C GLY A 6 -3.90 8.49 8.26
N GLY A 7 -5.06 8.39 8.93
CA GLY A 7 -5.64 7.09 9.29
C GLY A 7 -5.92 6.21 8.07
N PHE A 8 -6.46 6.78 7.00
CA PHE A 8 -6.73 6.05 5.75
C PHE A 8 -5.45 5.51 5.09
N LEU A 9 -4.37 6.31 5.07
CA LEU A 9 -3.07 5.93 4.51
C LEU A 9 -2.43 4.77 5.29
N ILE A 10 -2.53 4.78 6.61
CA ILE A 10 -2.01 3.70 7.47
C ILE A 10 -2.76 2.41 7.21
N VAL A 11 -4.11 2.46 7.13
CA VAL A 11 -4.92 1.27 6.85
C VAL A 11 -4.57 0.68 5.48
N ILE A 12 -4.44 1.51 4.45
CA ILE A 12 -4.07 1.05 3.09
C ILE A 12 -2.66 0.44 3.09
N GLY A 13 -1.68 1.10 3.71
CA GLY A 13 -0.31 0.59 3.81
C GLY A 13 -0.23 -0.74 4.57
N PHE A 14 -1.07 -0.93 5.60
CA PHE A 14 -1.16 -2.19 6.34
C PHE A 14 -1.77 -3.32 5.51
N VAL A 15 -2.80 -3.03 4.71
CA VAL A 15 -3.37 -4.01 3.76
C VAL A 15 -2.35 -4.41 2.69
N MET A 16 -1.52 -3.46 2.23
CA MET A 16 -0.42 -3.74 1.29
C MET A 16 0.65 -4.68 1.87
N LEU A 17 0.89 -4.63 3.19
CA LEU A 17 1.81 -5.53 3.89
C LEU A 17 1.26 -6.93 4.10
N LEU A 18 -0.02 -7.05 4.48
CA LEU A 18 -0.63 -8.34 4.83
C LEU A 18 -0.72 -9.29 3.63
N LYS A 19 -1.16 -8.78 2.47
CA LYS A 19 -1.32 -9.60 1.26
C LYS A 19 -0.91 -8.83 0.00
N PRO A 20 0.40 -8.63 -0.23
CA PRO A 20 0.90 -7.97 -1.45
C PRO A 20 0.49 -8.73 -2.73
N ARG A 21 0.33 -10.06 -2.66
CA ARG A 21 -0.19 -10.88 -3.77
C ARG A 21 -1.65 -10.56 -4.14
N LEU A 22 -2.50 -10.22 -3.16
CA LEU A 22 -3.89 -9.83 -3.43
C LEU A 22 -3.94 -8.43 -4.07
N ILE A 23 -3.14 -7.50 -3.57
CA ILE A 23 -2.99 -6.16 -4.15
C ILE A 23 -2.58 -6.28 -5.62
N TRP A 24 -1.53 -7.08 -5.90
CA TRP A 24 -1.08 -7.34 -7.26
C TRP A 24 -2.19 -7.95 -8.10
N LYS A 25 -2.90 -8.98 -7.60
CA LYS A 25 -4.01 -9.59 -8.33
C LYS A 25 -5.09 -8.57 -8.68
N ILE A 26 -5.43 -7.65 -7.79
CA ILE A 26 -6.42 -6.59 -8.06
C ILE A 26 -5.88 -5.61 -9.11
N SER A 27 -4.64 -5.13 -8.96
CA SER A 27 -4.06 -4.13 -9.88
C SER A 27 -3.73 -4.69 -11.26
N ASP A 28 -3.36 -5.96 -11.32
CA ASP A 28 -2.85 -6.61 -12.53
C ASP A 28 -3.94 -7.44 -13.23
N SER A 29 -5.00 -7.89 -12.54
CA SER A 29 -6.11 -8.63 -13.15
C SER A 29 -6.82 -7.87 -14.28
N TRP A 30 -6.69 -6.54 -14.30
CA TRP A 30 -7.26 -5.72 -15.37
C TRP A 30 -6.29 -5.48 -16.54
N LYS A 31 -4.99 -5.79 -16.37
CA LYS A 31 -3.91 -5.48 -17.32
C LYS A 31 -3.40 -6.70 -18.07
N THR A 32 -3.52 -7.90 -17.52
CA THR A 32 -2.97 -9.13 -18.11
C THR A 32 -4.06 -10.19 -18.31
N LYS A 33 -4.26 -10.61 -19.57
CA LYS A 33 -5.10 -11.76 -19.95
C LYS A 33 -4.40 -13.11 -19.71
N ASN A 34 -3.09 -13.08 -19.47
CA ASN A 34 -2.28 -14.26 -19.19
C ASN A 34 -1.93 -14.29 -17.71
N GLY A 35 -2.21 -15.41 -17.06
CA GLY A 35 -1.96 -15.65 -15.64
C GLY A 35 -0.47 -15.84 -15.34
N ASP A 36 0.35 -14.84 -15.67
CA ASP A 36 1.75 -14.81 -15.29
C ASP A 36 1.86 -14.52 -13.79
N GLU A 37 2.63 -15.33 -13.06
CA GLU A 37 2.78 -15.16 -11.62
C GLU A 37 3.46 -13.82 -11.27
N PRO A 38 3.10 -13.20 -10.12
CA PRO A 38 3.74 -11.97 -9.70
C PRO A 38 5.24 -12.14 -9.54
N ASN A 39 6.02 -11.33 -10.26
CA ASN A 39 7.47 -11.29 -10.10
C ASN A 39 7.82 -10.95 -8.63
N GLU A 40 8.78 -11.66 -8.03
CA GLU A 40 9.23 -11.42 -6.65
C GLU A 40 9.66 -9.97 -6.41
N PHE A 41 10.19 -9.31 -7.45
CA PHE A 41 10.54 -7.89 -7.41
C PHE A 41 9.31 -7.00 -7.19
N TYR A 42 8.19 -7.32 -7.85
CA TYR A 42 6.94 -6.57 -7.68
C TYR A 42 6.40 -6.71 -6.25
N LEU A 43 6.42 -7.92 -5.68
CA LEU A 43 5.97 -8.14 -4.31
C LEU A 43 6.79 -7.34 -3.29
N LYS A 44 8.12 -7.26 -3.50
CA LYS A 44 9.00 -6.43 -2.67
C LYS A 44 8.70 -4.93 -2.82
N LEU A 45 8.40 -4.47 -4.04
CA LEU A 45 7.99 -3.09 -4.29
C LEU A 45 6.67 -2.73 -3.60
N VAL A 46 5.66 -3.60 -3.62
CA VAL A 46 4.37 -3.35 -2.94
C VAL A 46 4.57 -3.21 -1.44
N VAL A 47 5.40 -4.06 -0.84
CA VAL A 47 5.76 -3.97 0.58
C VAL A 47 6.49 -2.66 0.88
N MET A 48 7.44 -2.26 0.04
CA MET A 48 8.17 -0.99 0.18
C MET A 48 7.23 0.21 0.12
N VAL A 49 6.30 0.23 -0.84
CA VAL A 49 5.28 1.29 -0.97
C VAL A 49 4.33 1.29 0.22
N GLY A 50 3.93 0.12 0.73
CA GLY A 50 3.10 0.00 1.93
C GLY A 50 3.77 0.60 3.18
N ILE A 51 5.08 0.38 3.35
CA ILE A 51 5.86 0.98 4.45
C ILE A 51 5.93 2.50 4.31
N LEU A 52 6.18 3.01 3.09
CA LEU A 52 6.18 4.45 2.82
C LEU A 52 4.83 5.10 3.09
N LEU A 53 3.72 4.42 2.76
CA LEU A 53 2.36 4.87 3.04
C LEU A 53 2.06 4.97 4.54
N ILE A 54 2.52 3.99 5.33
CA ILE A 54 2.37 4.04 6.79
C ILE A 54 3.18 5.20 7.37
N LEU A 55 4.44 5.37 6.93
CA LEU A 55 5.28 6.49 7.37
C LEU A 55 4.66 7.84 7.02
N GLY A 56 4.17 8.01 5.80
CA GLY A 56 3.47 9.22 5.36
C GLY A 56 2.19 9.48 6.16
N GLY A 57 1.42 8.44 6.48
CA GLY A 57 0.23 8.55 7.32
C GLY A 57 0.55 8.98 8.76
N ILE A 58 1.64 8.47 9.34
CA ILE A 58 2.13 8.89 10.66
C ILE A 58 2.56 10.36 10.64
N LEU A 59 3.32 10.78 9.61
CA LEU A 59 3.74 12.17 9.45
C LEU A 59 2.54 13.12 9.30
N ALA A 60 1.52 12.74 8.53
CA ALA A 60 0.31 13.54 8.36
C ALA A 60 -0.47 13.72 9.68
N ILE A 61 -0.48 12.69 10.54
CA ILE A 61 -1.08 12.76 11.88
C ILE A 61 -0.24 13.68 12.79
N LEU A 62 1.09 13.53 12.78
CA LEU A 62 2.01 14.36 13.56
C LEU A 62 1.93 15.84 13.18
N GLU A 63 1.87 16.17 11.89
CA GLU A 63 1.71 17.55 11.40
C GLU A 63 0.40 18.17 11.89
N ASN A 64 -0.69 17.40 11.99
CA ASN A 64 -1.96 17.92 12.47
C ASN A 64 -2.05 17.97 14.02
N LEU A 65 -1.04 17.47 14.72
CA LEU A 65 -0.98 17.45 16.19
C LEU A 65 -0.19 18.64 16.76
N VAL A 66 0.69 19.25 15.97
CA VAL A 66 1.50 20.45 16.30
C VAL A 66 0.77 21.71 15.85
#